data_AF-A0A821J4G2-F1
#
_entry.id   AF-A0A821J4G2-F1
#
_cell.length_a   1.000
_cell.length_b   1.000
_cell.length_c   1.000
_cell.angle_alpha   90.00
_cell.angle_beta   90.00
_cell.angle_gamma   90.00
#
_symmetry.space_group_name_H-M   'P 1'
#
loop_
_entity.id
_entity.type
_entity.pdbx_description
1 polymer ?
#
loop_
_entity_poly.entity_id
_entity_poly.type
_entity_poly.pdbx_seq_one_letter_code
_entity_poly.pdbx_strand_id
1 'polypeptide(L)'
;MNLNEVEQTNIGEITTRSLLRALEDNFNGIRMEEFDKLVEIFANAVGEQCPEFRSLIEEKQQIQRNIVTILRNSMKLDPTRRRLYGRYKLIIDESEDESAVRLLFQLGILNSDPNQTTVFRMPDFPDDIDSELRNVEMLSNIKLCMETGKTILMINTGRIHGSLYDVFNQNFSIMATEDSRKIFSKVAIGPKTIDVVVHEDFQCIVHIKRNELKDIPAPFLSRFQKYSFSISNFYSIQLKDIPIEDQNLMRTVETKVRSFIDHFGKEYFYGYKDETLYSCLLSFIKRNVQGELYLSNIHE
;
A
#
# COMPACT_ATOMS: atom_id res chain seq x y z
N MET A 1 -34.24 24.00 -35.67
CA MET A 1 -35.16 22.96 -35.18
C MET A 1 -34.28 21.77 -34.79
N ASN A 2 -34.29 21.46 -33.49
CA ASN A 2 -33.67 20.33 -32.77
C ASN A 2 -32.15 20.13 -32.81
N LEU A 3 -31.48 20.87 -31.92
CA LEU A 3 -30.54 20.31 -30.95
C LEU A 3 -31.31 19.29 -30.10
N ASN A 4 -30.93 18.01 -30.10
CA ASN A 4 -31.14 17.01 -29.04
C ASN A 4 -30.84 15.60 -29.59
N GLU A 5 -29.56 15.27 -29.69
CA GLU A 5 -29.09 13.90 -29.46
C GLU A 5 -27.87 14.03 -28.54
N VAL A 6 -28.18 14.29 -27.26
CA VAL A 6 -27.28 13.96 -26.17
C VAL A 6 -27.18 12.44 -26.22
N GLU A 7 -26.07 11.93 -26.75
CA GLU A 7 -25.67 10.55 -26.56
C GLU A 7 -25.80 10.24 -25.07
N GLN A 8 -26.81 9.43 -24.75
CA GLN A 8 -26.97 8.81 -23.46
C GLN A 8 -25.74 7.94 -23.22
N THR A 9 -24.70 8.52 -22.64
CA THR A 9 -23.69 7.78 -21.91
C THR A 9 -24.42 7.02 -20.82
N ASN A 10 -24.68 5.73 -21.05
CA ASN A 10 -25.06 4.78 -20.01
C ASN A 10 -23.96 4.80 -18.93
N ILE A 11 -24.12 5.67 -17.94
CA ILE A 11 -23.38 5.62 -16.69
C ILE A 11 -23.92 4.37 -16.00
N GLY A 12 -23.18 3.27 -16.08
CA GLY A 12 -23.52 2.07 -15.32
C GLY A 12 -23.73 2.45 -13.85
N GLU A 13 -24.84 2.00 -13.27
CA GLU A 13 -25.30 2.36 -11.92
C GLU A 13 -24.13 2.37 -10.93
N ILE A 14 -23.89 3.53 -10.28
CA ILE A 14 -22.87 3.64 -9.24
C ILE A 14 -23.32 2.77 -8.07
N THR A 15 -22.71 1.59 -7.94
CA THR A 15 -22.95 0.70 -6.81
C THR A 15 -22.14 1.13 -5.59
N THR A 16 -22.60 0.79 -4.38
CA THR A 16 -21.83 1.01 -3.13
C THR A 16 -20.44 0.43 -3.22
N ARG A 17 -20.30 -0.74 -3.86
CA ARG A 17 -19.01 -1.43 -4.01
C ARG A 17 -18.07 -0.70 -4.97
N SER A 18 -18.58 -0.15 -6.07
CA SER A 18 -17.76 0.62 -7.01
C SER A 18 -17.34 1.97 -6.42
N LEU A 19 -18.23 2.65 -5.68
CA LEU A 19 -17.87 3.88 -4.96
C LEU A 19 -16.79 3.60 -3.91
N LEU A 20 -17.02 2.61 -3.03
CA LEU A 20 -16.07 2.27 -1.97
C LEU A 20 -14.70 1.91 -2.57
N ARG A 21 -14.67 1.06 -3.60
CA ARG A 21 -13.43 0.69 -4.28
C ARG A 21 -12.72 1.91 -4.87
N ALA A 22 -13.45 2.84 -5.50
CA ALA A 22 -12.86 4.05 -6.05
C ALA A 22 -12.29 4.96 -4.95
N LEU A 23 -12.96 5.07 -3.80
CA LEU A 23 -12.47 5.81 -2.65
C LEU A 23 -11.24 5.14 -2.03
N GLU A 24 -11.26 3.83 -1.84
CA GLU A 24 -10.10 3.05 -1.39
C GLU A 24 -8.92 3.28 -2.33
N ASP A 25 -9.13 3.14 -3.64
CA ASP A 25 -8.06 3.27 -4.62
C ASP A 25 -7.40 4.67 -4.63
N ASN A 26 -8.11 5.72 -4.20
CA ASN A 26 -7.60 7.09 -4.24
C ASN A 26 -7.20 7.68 -2.87
N PHE A 27 -7.83 7.22 -1.79
CA PHE A 27 -7.72 7.80 -0.45
C PHE A 27 -7.21 6.81 0.60
N ASN A 28 -6.62 5.68 0.21
CA ASN A 28 -6.09 4.69 1.17
C ASN A 28 -4.97 5.20 2.11
N GLY A 29 -4.42 6.40 1.88
CA GLY A 29 -3.36 7.00 2.70
C GLY A 29 -3.81 7.74 3.95
N ILE A 30 -5.12 8.00 4.13
CA ILE A 30 -5.65 8.63 5.35
C ILE A 30 -5.94 7.60 6.44
N ARG A 31 -6.11 8.05 7.69
CA ARG A 31 -6.44 7.16 8.82
C ARG A 31 -7.82 6.52 8.62
N MET A 32 -8.06 5.37 9.24
CA MET A 32 -9.34 4.65 9.12
C MET A 32 -10.53 5.54 9.51
N GLU A 33 -10.44 6.23 10.64
CA GLU A 33 -11.48 7.14 11.15
C GLU A 33 -11.81 8.29 10.19
N GLU A 34 -10.79 8.80 9.46
CA GLU A 34 -10.97 9.86 8.46
C GLU A 34 -11.57 9.31 7.17
N PHE A 35 -11.23 8.07 6.83
CA PHE A 35 -11.77 7.38 5.66
C PHE A 35 -13.25 7.06 5.82
N ASP A 36 -13.69 6.63 7.01
CA ASP A 36 -15.11 6.35 7.26
C ASP A 36 -15.95 7.62 7.08
N LYS A 37 -15.48 8.75 7.61
CA LYS A 37 -16.10 10.07 7.37
C LYS A 37 -16.12 10.44 5.89
N LEU A 38 -15.05 10.16 5.14
CA LEU A 38 -14.98 10.42 3.71
C LEU A 38 -16.04 9.59 2.95
N VAL A 39 -16.17 8.31 3.30
CA VAL A 39 -17.18 7.41 2.71
C VAL A 39 -18.57 7.95 2.99
N GLU A 40 -18.86 8.40 4.22
CA GLU A 40 -20.15 9.02 4.57
C GLU A 40 -20.43 10.28 3.75
N ILE A 41 -19.44 11.17 3.58
CA ILE A 41 -19.59 12.40 2.78
C ILE A 41 -19.95 12.07 1.33
N PHE A 42 -19.20 11.17 0.69
CA PHE A 42 -19.45 10.79 -0.70
C PHE A 42 -20.76 10.01 -0.85
N ALA A 43 -21.07 9.14 0.11
CA ALA A 43 -22.33 8.42 0.14
C ALA A 43 -23.53 9.34 0.23
N ASN A 44 -23.45 10.38 1.07
CA ASN A 44 -24.51 11.37 1.21
C ASN A 44 -24.69 12.17 -0.08
N ALA A 45 -23.60 12.60 -0.72
CA ALA A 45 -23.63 13.33 -1.98
C ALA A 45 -24.20 12.48 -3.14
N VAL A 46 -23.85 11.19 -3.22
CA VAL A 46 -24.45 10.27 -4.21
C VAL A 46 -25.93 10.03 -3.89
N GLY A 47 -26.27 9.86 -2.61
CA GLY A 47 -27.64 9.65 -2.14
C GLY A 47 -28.58 10.84 -2.38
N GLU A 48 -28.06 12.07 -2.42
CA GLU A 48 -28.83 13.27 -2.81
C GLU A 48 -29.28 13.22 -4.28
N GLN A 49 -28.48 12.61 -5.15
CA GLN A 49 -28.78 12.45 -6.58
C GLN A 49 -29.48 11.12 -6.89
N CYS A 50 -29.26 10.08 -6.06
CA CYS A 50 -29.78 8.73 -6.22
C CYS A 50 -30.31 8.17 -4.88
N PRO A 51 -31.60 8.37 -4.54
CA PRO A 51 -32.16 7.95 -3.25
C PRO A 51 -32.05 6.44 -2.94
N GLU A 52 -32.10 5.59 -3.96
CA GLU A 52 -31.94 4.12 -3.86
C GLU A 52 -30.53 3.70 -3.41
N PHE A 53 -29.55 4.60 -3.46
CA PHE A 53 -28.18 4.32 -3.04
C PHE A 53 -28.02 4.21 -1.51
N ARG A 54 -28.85 4.91 -0.74
CA ARG A 54 -28.74 4.97 0.73
C ARG A 54 -29.10 3.64 1.42
N SER A 55 -30.12 2.93 0.92
CA SER A 55 -30.52 1.62 1.46
C SER A 55 -29.41 0.57 1.36
N LEU A 56 -28.57 0.64 0.31
CA LEU A 56 -27.47 -0.30 0.08
C LEU A 56 -26.29 -0.15 1.05
N ILE A 57 -26.13 1.00 1.69
CA ILE A 57 -25.09 1.25 2.71
C ILE A 57 -25.56 0.78 4.08
N GLU A 58 -26.82 1.05 4.42
CA GLU A 58 -27.44 0.63 5.69
C GLU A 58 -27.58 -0.90 5.77
N GLU A 59 -27.85 -1.59 4.65
CA GLU A 59 -27.87 -3.05 4.56
C GLU A 59 -26.47 -3.70 4.67
N LYS A 60 -25.40 -2.93 4.44
CA LYS A 60 -24.02 -3.42 4.46
C LYS A 60 -23.16 -2.69 5.47
N GLN A 61 -23.55 -2.77 6.74
CA GLN A 61 -22.68 -2.49 7.89
C GLN A 61 -21.41 -3.39 7.98
N GLN A 62 -21.08 -4.16 6.94
CA GLN A 62 -20.07 -5.23 6.95
C GLN A 62 -19.09 -5.21 5.77
N ILE A 63 -19.02 -4.15 4.96
CA ILE A 63 -17.88 -4.05 4.00
C ILE A 63 -16.64 -3.61 4.75
N GLN A 64 -15.99 -4.57 5.42
CA GLN A 64 -14.77 -4.28 6.13
C GLN A 64 -13.61 -4.05 5.16
N ARG A 65 -13.00 -2.88 5.26
CA ARG A 65 -11.80 -2.49 4.53
C ARG A 65 -10.63 -3.40 4.93
N ASN A 66 -10.23 -4.29 4.03
CA ASN A 66 -9.03 -5.11 4.20
C ASN A 66 -7.90 -4.54 3.34
N ILE A 67 -7.08 -3.67 3.94
CA ILE A 67 -5.97 -2.97 3.27
C ILE A 67 -5.01 -3.95 2.56
N VAL A 68 -4.81 -5.15 3.12
CA VAL A 68 -3.98 -6.21 2.52
C VAL A 68 -4.58 -6.65 1.21
N THR A 69 -5.86 -7.01 1.21
CA THR A 69 -6.56 -7.48 0.00
C THR A 69 -6.62 -6.39 -1.06
N ILE A 70 -6.86 -5.14 -0.65
CA ILE A 70 -6.89 -4.00 -1.56
C ILE A 70 -5.52 -3.78 -2.19
N LEU A 71 -4.45 -3.74 -1.39
CA LEU A 71 -3.09 -3.60 -1.90
C LEU A 71 -2.73 -4.76 -2.85
N ARG A 72 -2.98 -6.02 -2.46
CA ARG A 72 -2.74 -7.18 -3.34
C ARG A 72 -3.48 -7.07 -4.67
N ASN A 73 -4.75 -6.67 -4.64
CA ASN A 73 -5.53 -6.51 -5.86
C ASN A 73 -5.03 -5.34 -6.72
N SER A 74 -4.52 -4.27 -6.11
CA SER A 74 -3.93 -3.13 -6.82
C SER A 74 -2.59 -3.44 -7.50
N MET A 75 -1.93 -4.52 -7.08
CA MET A 75 -0.66 -5.01 -7.62
C MET A 75 -0.86 -6.02 -8.76
N LYS A 76 -2.08 -6.60 -8.89
CA LYS A 76 -2.40 -7.52 -9.98
C LYS A 76 -2.53 -6.74 -11.28
N LEU A 77 -1.86 -7.22 -12.32
CA LEU A 77 -2.03 -6.71 -13.67
C LEU A 77 -3.35 -7.23 -14.23
N ASP A 78 -4.16 -6.33 -14.77
CA ASP A 78 -5.34 -6.72 -15.51
C ASP A 78 -4.90 -7.17 -16.92
N PRO A 79 -5.10 -8.46 -17.29
CA PRO A 79 -4.68 -8.98 -18.59
C PRO A 79 -5.41 -8.32 -19.77
N THR A 80 -6.59 -7.74 -19.52
CA THR A 80 -7.38 -7.02 -20.52
C THR A 80 -7.00 -5.53 -20.58
N ARG A 81 -6.58 -4.95 -19.45
CA ARG A 81 -6.12 -3.56 -19.33
C ARG A 81 -4.61 -3.54 -19.13
N ARG A 82 -3.86 -4.04 -20.13
CA ARG A 82 -2.39 -4.05 -20.19
C ARG A 82 -1.83 -2.70 -19.74
N ARG A 83 -1.45 -2.62 -18.46
CA ARG A 83 -0.87 -1.48 -17.75
C ARG A 83 -1.36 -0.12 -18.26
N LEU A 84 -2.66 0.13 -18.13
CA LEU A 84 -3.21 1.41 -18.59
C LEU A 84 -3.21 2.49 -17.49
N TYR A 85 -3.48 2.25 -16.20
CA TYR A 85 -3.60 3.39 -15.23
C TYR A 85 -3.33 3.10 -13.74
N GLY A 86 -2.52 2.10 -13.38
CA GLY A 86 -2.23 1.83 -11.96
C GLY A 86 -1.04 2.63 -11.44
N ARG A 87 -1.26 3.68 -10.62
CA ARG A 87 -0.17 4.40 -9.91
C ARG A 87 0.71 3.42 -9.11
N TYR A 88 2.01 3.70 -9.05
CA TYR A 88 2.92 3.00 -8.12
C TYR A 88 2.51 3.22 -6.67
N LYS A 89 3.00 2.39 -5.75
CA LYS A 89 2.50 2.36 -4.38
C LYS A 89 3.40 3.17 -3.44
N LEU A 90 2.78 3.90 -2.52
CA LEU A 90 3.44 4.54 -1.40
C LEU A 90 2.90 3.92 -0.12
N ILE A 91 3.77 3.24 0.63
CA ILE A 91 3.44 2.68 1.93
C ILE A 91 3.81 3.70 2.99
N ILE A 92 2.80 4.18 3.71
CA ILE A 92 2.93 5.06 4.85
C ILE A 92 2.97 4.17 6.08
N ASP A 93 4.14 4.08 6.69
CA ASP A 93 4.35 3.29 7.90
C ASP A 93 3.98 4.13 9.12
N GLU A 94 2.97 3.68 9.89
CA GLU A 94 2.64 4.32 11.16
C GLU A 94 3.71 4.05 12.23
N SER A 95 4.54 3.03 12.04
CA SER A 95 5.63 2.67 12.93
C SER A 95 6.89 3.51 12.71
N GLU A 96 7.75 3.56 13.72
CA GLU A 96 9.08 4.16 13.61
C GLU A 96 10.15 3.16 13.14
N ASP A 97 9.85 1.86 13.17
CA ASP A 97 10.79 0.72 13.09
C ASP A 97 10.62 -0.14 11.83
N GLU A 98 10.06 0.42 10.76
CA GLU A 98 9.83 -0.26 9.48
C GLU A 98 8.93 -1.52 9.60
N SER A 99 8.04 -1.55 10.60
CA SER A 99 7.14 -2.67 10.81
C SER A 99 6.23 -2.92 9.61
N ALA A 100 5.83 -1.89 8.86
CA ALA A 100 5.08 -2.08 7.63
C ALA A 100 5.87 -2.90 6.60
N VAL A 101 7.18 -2.69 6.47
CA VAL A 101 8.04 -3.45 5.54
C VAL A 101 8.02 -4.93 5.90
N ARG A 102 8.23 -5.26 7.18
CA ARG A 102 8.18 -6.64 7.67
C ARG A 102 6.83 -7.28 7.36
N LEU A 103 5.74 -6.55 7.56
CA LEU A 103 4.39 -7.02 7.28
C LEU A 103 4.14 -7.28 5.80
N LEU A 104 4.67 -6.45 4.89
CA LEU A 104 4.54 -6.68 3.44
C LEU A 104 5.08 -8.06 3.02
N PHE A 105 6.21 -8.48 3.58
CA PHE A 105 6.79 -9.80 3.33
C PHE A 105 6.10 -10.92 4.08
N GLN A 106 5.82 -10.74 5.39
CA GLN A 106 5.15 -11.77 6.21
C GLN A 106 3.76 -12.14 5.66
N LEU A 107 3.06 -11.15 5.08
CA LEU A 107 1.76 -11.36 4.47
C LEU A 107 1.86 -11.86 3.02
N GLY A 108 3.05 -12.02 2.45
CA GLY A 108 3.22 -12.41 1.05
C GLY A 108 2.63 -11.39 0.07
N ILE A 109 2.54 -10.13 0.46
CA ILE A 109 2.23 -9.03 -0.48
C ILE A 109 3.44 -8.82 -1.39
N LEU A 110 4.64 -8.88 -0.80
CA LEU A 110 5.90 -8.95 -1.51
C LEU A 110 6.50 -10.34 -1.41
N ASN A 111 7.13 -10.77 -2.50
CA ASN A 111 7.82 -12.04 -2.55
C ASN A 111 9.21 -11.90 -1.90
N SER A 112 9.60 -12.85 -1.06
CA SER A 112 10.93 -12.84 -0.45
C SER A 112 12.05 -13.31 -1.41
N ASP A 113 11.69 -13.88 -2.57
CA ASP A 113 12.62 -14.26 -3.62
C ASP A 113 13.25 -13.01 -4.29
N PRO A 114 14.59 -12.85 -4.21
CA PRO A 114 15.33 -11.76 -4.87
C PRO A 114 15.16 -11.68 -6.40
N ASN A 115 14.71 -12.77 -7.04
CA ASN A 115 14.40 -12.79 -8.46
C ASN A 115 13.06 -12.12 -8.78
N GLN A 116 12.18 -11.98 -7.79
CA GLN A 116 10.84 -11.39 -7.94
C GLN A 116 10.77 -9.99 -7.31
N THR A 117 11.37 -9.80 -6.13
CA THR A 117 11.39 -8.51 -5.43
C THR A 117 12.80 -8.12 -5.03
N THR A 118 13.20 -6.87 -5.28
CA THR A 118 14.49 -6.32 -4.86
C THR A 118 14.27 -5.15 -3.91
N VAL A 119 14.94 -5.18 -2.74
CA VAL A 119 14.87 -4.10 -1.74
C VAL A 119 16.05 -3.16 -1.95
N PHE A 120 15.75 -1.89 -2.20
CA PHE A 120 16.73 -0.81 -2.26
C PHE A 120 16.62 0.02 -0.99
N ARG A 121 17.68 0.01 -0.19
CA ARG A 121 17.79 0.77 1.06
C ARG A 121 19.01 1.67 1.00
N MET A 122 18.85 2.96 1.24
CA MET A 122 20.00 3.85 1.42
C MET A 122 20.34 4.00 2.91
N PRO A 123 21.64 4.09 3.25
CA PRO A 123 22.05 4.41 4.59
C PRO A 123 21.74 5.87 4.95
N ASP A 124 21.31 6.07 6.21
CA ASP A 124 21.13 7.38 6.83
C ASP A 124 22.40 7.91 7.51
N PHE A 125 23.54 7.24 7.34
CA PHE A 125 24.78 7.65 7.98
C PHE A 125 25.30 8.97 7.37
N PRO A 126 25.68 9.97 8.19
CA PRO A 126 26.19 11.27 7.74
C PRO A 126 27.34 11.17 6.72
N ASP A 127 28.20 10.17 6.89
CA ASP A 127 29.39 9.98 6.04
C ASP A 127 29.05 9.34 4.68
N ASP A 128 27.88 8.72 4.53
CA ASP A 128 27.39 8.12 3.29
C ASP A 128 26.42 9.05 2.52
N ILE A 129 26.22 10.30 2.98
CA ILE A 129 25.20 11.20 2.42
C ILE A 129 25.50 11.60 0.96
N ASP A 130 26.78 11.78 0.62
CA ASP A 130 27.23 12.37 -0.65
C ASP A 130 27.89 11.38 -1.61
N SER A 131 27.71 10.07 -1.42
CA SER A 131 28.30 9.09 -2.32
C SER A 131 27.50 8.98 -3.63
N GLU A 132 27.72 9.93 -4.54
CA GLU A 132 27.14 9.93 -5.90
C GLU A 132 27.32 8.60 -6.64
N LEU A 133 28.44 7.91 -6.40
CA LEU A 133 28.70 6.58 -6.94
C LEU A 133 27.60 5.57 -6.53
N ARG A 134 27.16 5.61 -5.27
CA ARG A 134 26.11 4.72 -4.74
C ARG A 134 24.75 5.06 -5.37
N ASN A 135 24.47 6.36 -5.58
CA ASN A 135 23.26 6.80 -6.26
C ASN A 135 23.22 6.21 -7.69
N VAL A 136 24.33 6.31 -8.42
CA VAL A 136 24.50 5.77 -9.77
C VAL A 136 24.38 4.24 -9.80
N GLU A 137 25.01 3.52 -8.86
CA GLU A 137 24.92 2.07 -8.74
C GLU A 137 23.49 1.61 -8.45
N MET A 138 22.81 2.27 -7.50
CA MET A 138 21.44 1.95 -7.14
C MET A 138 20.49 2.20 -8.32
N LEU A 139 20.61 3.34 -9.01
CA LEU A 139 19.81 3.65 -10.19
C LEU A 139 20.06 2.67 -11.34
N SER A 140 21.31 2.20 -11.51
CA SER A 140 21.65 1.19 -12.52
C SER A 140 21.00 -0.16 -12.21
N ASN A 141 20.94 -0.55 -10.93
CA ASN A 141 20.24 -1.76 -10.50
C ASN A 141 18.71 -1.62 -10.61
N ILE A 142 18.16 -0.45 -10.31
CA ILE A 142 16.74 -0.14 -10.52
C ILE A 142 16.39 -0.24 -12.01
N LYS A 143 17.24 0.32 -12.88
CA LYS A 143 17.10 0.19 -14.35
C LYS A 143 17.00 -1.28 -14.75
N LEU A 144 17.89 -2.14 -14.25
CA LEU A 144 17.83 -3.57 -14.55
C LEU A 144 16.51 -4.20 -14.08
N CYS A 145 16.05 -3.86 -12.87
CA CYS A 145 14.77 -4.33 -12.35
C CYS A 145 13.57 -3.86 -13.20
N MET A 146 13.61 -2.63 -13.71
CA MET A 146 12.63 -2.09 -14.66
C MET A 146 12.59 -2.89 -15.94
N GLU A 147 13.76 -3.23 -16.50
CA GLU A 147 13.88 -3.98 -17.75
C GLU A 147 13.45 -5.45 -17.59
N THR A 148 13.67 -6.05 -16.42
CA THR A 148 13.33 -7.46 -16.15
C THR A 148 11.97 -7.66 -15.46
N GLY A 149 11.22 -6.60 -15.18
CA GLY A 149 9.89 -6.72 -14.57
C GLY A 149 9.86 -7.09 -13.10
N LYS A 150 10.94 -6.85 -12.35
CA LYS A 150 10.97 -7.13 -10.91
C LYS A 150 10.15 -6.10 -10.14
N THR A 151 9.60 -6.50 -9.00
CA THR A 151 9.08 -5.54 -8.02
C THR A 151 10.25 -4.91 -7.26
N ILE A 152 10.21 -3.61 -7.03
CA ILE A 152 11.19 -2.92 -6.19
C ILE A 152 10.51 -2.33 -4.96
N LEU A 153 11.15 -2.51 -3.80
CA LEU A 153 10.80 -1.83 -2.55
C LEU A 153 11.89 -0.82 -2.22
N MET A 154 11.53 0.46 -2.18
CA MET A 154 12.45 1.56 -1.98
C MET A 154 12.29 2.13 -0.57
N ILE A 155 13.31 1.98 0.26
CA ILE A 155 13.34 2.41 1.67
C ILE A 155 14.40 3.49 1.83
N ASN A 156 14.00 4.64 2.37
CA ASN A 156 14.90 5.78 2.58
C ASN A 156 15.64 6.22 1.29
N THR A 157 14.95 6.25 0.15
CA THR A 157 15.58 6.51 -1.17
C THR A 157 15.36 7.93 -1.69
N GLY A 158 15.02 8.88 -0.81
CA GLY A 158 14.62 10.24 -1.18
C GLY A 158 15.59 10.94 -2.14
N ARG A 159 16.90 10.68 -1.98
CA ARG A 159 17.97 11.27 -2.78
C ARG A 159 17.89 10.95 -4.27
N ILE A 160 17.35 9.78 -4.64
CA ILE A 160 17.24 9.33 -6.04
C ILE A 160 15.82 9.48 -6.61
N HIS A 161 14.87 10.02 -5.85
CA HIS A 161 13.51 10.20 -6.34
C HIS A 161 13.42 11.16 -7.52
N GLY A 162 14.27 12.20 -7.55
CA GLY A 162 14.37 13.13 -8.68
C GLY A 162 14.82 12.43 -9.97
N SER A 163 15.72 11.46 -9.86
CA SER A 163 16.21 10.66 -10.99
C SER A 163 15.15 9.76 -11.63
N LEU A 164 14.11 9.41 -10.87
CA LEU A 164 13.01 8.53 -11.29
C LEU A 164 11.72 9.31 -11.55
N TYR A 165 11.81 10.63 -11.71
CA TYR A 165 10.65 11.51 -11.81
C TYR A 165 9.69 11.10 -12.94
N ASP A 166 10.18 10.83 -14.14
CA ASP A 166 9.33 10.42 -15.27
C ASP A 166 8.69 9.04 -15.03
N VAL A 167 9.43 8.12 -14.38
CA VAL A 167 8.92 6.81 -13.98
C VAL A 167 7.75 6.97 -13.00
N PHE A 168 7.91 7.79 -11.96
CA PHE A 168 6.87 8.02 -10.95
C PHE A 168 5.65 8.75 -11.50
N ASN A 169 5.83 9.67 -12.46
CA ASN A 169 4.73 10.31 -13.17
C ASN A 169 4.02 9.39 -14.18
N GLN A 170 4.57 8.20 -14.44
CA GLN A 170 4.13 7.34 -15.54
C GLN A 170 4.20 8.03 -16.90
N ASN A 171 5.19 8.92 -17.06
CA ASN A 171 5.52 9.53 -18.33
C ASN A 171 6.20 8.47 -19.20
N PHE A 172 5.38 7.70 -19.90
CA PHE A 172 5.81 6.59 -20.74
C PHE A 172 5.60 6.88 -22.21
N SER A 173 6.61 6.56 -23.02
CA SER A 173 6.47 6.47 -24.47
C SER A 173 6.34 5.01 -24.90
N ILE A 174 5.36 4.72 -25.74
CA ILE A 174 5.09 3.35 -26.22
C ILE A 174 5.57 3.24 -27.67
N MET A 175 6.43 2.27 -27.93
CA MET A 175 6.77 1.83 -29.28
C MET A 175 6.06 0.50 -29.52
N ALA A 176 5.05 0.51 -30.39
CA ALA A 176 4.30 -0.68 -30.77
C ALA A 176 4.53 -0.99 -32.24
N THR A 177 5.03 -2.19 -32.52
CA THR A 177 5.05 -2.84 -33.84
C THR A 177 4.02 -3.97 -33.87
N GLU A 178 3.75 -4.55 -35.03
CA GLU A 178 2.80 -5.68 -35.16
C GLU A 178 3.14 -6.85 -34.21
N ASP A 179 4.44 -7.09 -33.96
CA ASP A 179 4.92 -8.21 -33.14
C ASP A 179 5.38 -7.82 -31.72
N SER A 180 5.57 -6.54 -31.40
CA SER A 180 6.17 -6.14 -30.12
C SER A 180 5.68 -4.80 -29.58
N ARG A 181 5.44 -4.74 -28.27
CA ARG A 181 5.13 -3.51 -27.54
C ARG A 181 6.23 -3.27 -26.51
N LYS A 182 6.93 -2.14 -26.61
CA LYS A 182 7.92 -1.69 -25.64
C LYS A 182 7.49 -0.38 -25.02
N ILE A 183 7.54 -0.32 -23.70
CA ILE A 183 7.26 0.88 -22.91
C ILE A 183 8.61 1.46 -22.49
N PHE A 184 8.80 2.76 -22.65
CA PHE A 184 10.03 3.44 -22.24
C PHE A 184 9.71 4.58 -21.28
N SER A 185 10.64 4.84 -20.36
CA SER A 185 10.61 6.00 -19.48
C SER A 185 12.02 6.57 -19.31
N LYS A 186 12.11 7.85 -19.00
CA LYS A 186 13.39 8.52 -18.77
C LYS A 186 13.87 8.31 -17.35
N VAL A 187 15.14 7.97 -17.20
CA VAL A 187 15.83 7.87 -15.90
C VAL A 187 17.12 8.67 -15.96
N ALA A 188 17.35 9.53 -14.97
CA ALA A 188 18.61 10.27 -14.85
C ALA A 188 19.61 9.47 -14.01
N ILE A 189 20.70 9.01 -14.63
CA ILE A 189 21.78 8.25 -13.98
C ILE A 189 23.07 9.07 -14.11
N GLY A 190 23.52 9.64 -12.99
CA GLY A 190 24.62 10.60 -12.98
C GLY A 190 24.30 11.81 -13.88
N PRO A 191 25.20 12.21 -14.80
CA PRO A 191 24.99 13.37 -15.65
C PRO A 191 24.11 13.09 -16.89
N LYS A 192 23.61 11.86 -17.08
CA LYS A 192 22.89 11.45 -18.29
C LYS A 192 21.44 11.09 -17.98
N THR A 193 20.53 11.55 -18.84
CA THR A 193 19.17 11.01 -18.92
C THR A 193 19.12 9.97 -20.03
N ILE A 194 18.64 8.78 -19.72
CA ILE A 194 18.54 7.65 -20.66
C ILE A 194 17.11 7.15 -20.74
N ASP A 195 16.73 6.64 -21.91
CA ASP A 195 15.46 5.91 -22.09
C ASP A 195 15.64 4.47 -21.60
N VAL A 196 14.83 4.09 -20.62
CA VAL A 196 14.83 2.76 -19.99
C VAL A 196 13.57 2.01 -20.41
N VAL A 197 13.73 0.77 -20.86
CA VAL A 197 12.59 -0.11 -21.12
C VAL A 197 11.93 -0.47 -19.79
N VAL A 198 10.63 -0.25 -19.67
CA VAL A 198 9.85 -0.61 -18.50
C VAL A 198 9.01 -1.84 -18.83
N HIS A 199 9.37 -2.97 -18.26
CA HIS A 199 8.60 -4.19 -18.37
C HIS A 199 7.20 -4.00 -17.79
N GLU A 200 6.18 -4.64 -18.37
CA GLU A 200 4.78 -4.49 -17.94
C GLU A 200 4.57 -4.96 -16.49
N ASP A 201 5.31 -6.01 -16.08
CA ASP A 201 5.24 -6.57 -14.73
C ASP A 201 6.01 -5.80 -13.65
N PHE A 202 6.83 -4.82 -14.03
CA PHE A 202 7.58 -4.03 -13.05
C PHE A 202 6.63 -3.41 -12.01
N GLN A 203 7.02 -3.32 -10.75
CA GLN A 203 6.22 -2.61 -9.75
C GLN A 203 7.17 -1.82 -8.87
N CYS A 204 6.80 -0.58 -8.56
CA CYS A 204 7.55 0.25 -7.65
C CYS A 204 6.71 0.52 -6.39
N ILE A 205 7.34 0.30 -5.25
CA ILE A 205 6.78 0.57 -3.94
C ILE A 205 7.77 1.44 -3.18
N VAL A 206 7.33 2.62 -2.78
CA VAL A 206 8.10 3.53 -1.95
C VAL A 206 7.59 3.43 -0.53
N HIS A 207 8.49 3.18 0.42
CA HIS A 207 8.19 3.21 1.85
C HIS A 207 8.61 4.57 2.42
N ILE A 208 7.72 5.14 3.25
CA ILE A 208 7.98 6.35 4.03
C ILE A 208 7.40 6.17 5.43
N LYS A 209 7.98 6.85 6.41
CA LYS A 209 7.42 6.91 7.76
C LYS A 209 6.34 8.00 7.86
N ARG A 210 5.36 7.81 8.73
CA ARG A 210 4.27 8.80 8.93
C ARG A 210 4.81 10.18 9.32
N ASN A 211 5.88 10.24 10.12
CA ASN A 211 6.48 11.49 10.57
C ASN A 211 7.21 12.27 9.46
N GLU A 212 7.67 11.59 8.39
CA GLU A 212 8.31 12.17 7.21
C GLU A 212 7.29 12.77 6.23
N LEU A 213 6.03 12.36 6.30
CA LEU A 213 4.97 12.77 5.36
C LEU A 213 4.82 14.29 5.24
N LYS A 214 5.09 15.02 6.33
CA LYS A 214 5.00 16.49 6.40
C LYS A 214 6.12 17.19 5.60
N ASP A 215 7.27 16.53 5.46
CA ASP A 215 8.47 17.09 4.83
C ASP A 215 8.51 16.75 3.33
N ILE A 216 7.69 15.80 2.89
CA ILE A 216 7.60 15.37 1.50
C ILE A 216 6.63 16.29 0.72
N PRO A 217 7.04 16.84 -0.43
CA PRO A 217 6.18 17.70 -1.23
C PRO A 217 4.87 17.00 -1.67
N ALA A 218 3.74 17.69 -1.51
CA ALA A 218 2.43 17.18 -1.95
C ALA A 218 2.40 16.71 -3.42
N PRO A 219 3.09 17.37 -4.39
CA PRO A 219 3.18 16.86 -5.76
C PRO A 219 3.85 15.49 -5.85
N PHE A 220 4.86 15.20 -5.04
CA PHE A 220 5.46 13.86 -5.03
C PHE A 220 4.45 12.83 -4.56
N LEU A 221 3.78 13.13 -3.44
CA LEU A 221 2.77 12.25 -2.85
C LEU A 221 1.60 11.95 -3.82
N SER A 222 1.17 12.90 -4.66
CA SER A 222 0.03 12.71 -5.57
C SER A 222 0.28 11.69 -6.70
N ARG A 223 1.54 11.39 -7.00
CA ARG A 223 1.96 10.43 -8.04
C ARG A 223 1.74 8.97 -7.65
N PHE A 224 1.58 8.71 -6.37
CA PHE A 224 1.45 7.37 -5.83
C PHE A 224 0.05 7.07 -5.31
N GLN A 225 -0.32 5.80 -5.38
CA GLN A 225 -1.42 5.24 -4.63
C GLN A 225 -0.94 4.95 -3.20
N LYS A 226 -1.55 5.58 -2.21
CA LYS A 226 -1.05 5.58 -0.83
C LYS A 226 -1.75 4.52 0.00
N TYR A 227 -1.01 3.87 0.89
CA TYR A 227 -1.55 2.90 1.84
C TYR A 227 -0.95 3.15 3.22
N SER A 228 -1.79 3.48 4.19
CA SER A 228 -1.37 3.56 5.59
C SER A 228 -1.35 2.16 6.21
N PHE A 229 -0.20 1.80 6.78
CA PHE A 229 0.07 0.51 7.41
C PHE A 229 0.30 0.72 8.90
N SER A 230 -0.59 0.18 9.73
CA SER A 230 -0.46 0.13 11.19
C SER A 230 -0.58 -1.30 11.67
N ILE A 231 0.32 -1.72 12.56
CA ILE A 231 0.29 -3.07 13.14
C ILE A 231 -1.05 -3.33 13.84
N SER A 232 -1.62 -2.33 14.52
CA SER A 232 -2.90 -2.46 15.22
C SER A 232 -4.05 -2.75 14.25
N ASN A 233 -4.07 -2.06 13.10
CA ASN A 233 -5.06 -2.30 12.05
C ASN A 233 -4.93 -3.72 11.47
N PHE A 234 -3.70 -4.19 11.24
CA PHE A 234 -3.47 -5.56 10.76
C PHE A 234 -3.92 -6.61 11.77
N TYR A 235 -3.62 -6.40 13.05
CA TYR A 235 -4.11 -7.25 14.12
C TYR A 235 -5.64 -7.29 14.13
N SER A 236 -6.32 -6.14 14.05
CA SER A 236 -7.79 -6.10 14.00
C SER A 236 -8.38 -6.79 12.77
N ILE A 237 -7.69 -6.76 11.63
CA ILE A 237 -8.10 -7.50 10.42
C ILE A 237 -7.94 -9.01 10.64
N GLN A 238 -6.75 -9.47 11.05
CA GLN A 238 -6.49 -10.90 11.24
C GLN A 238 -7.31 -11.51 12.39
N LEU A 239 -7.54 -10.75 13.47
CA LEU A 239 -8.34 -11.18 14.60
C LEU A 239 -9.78 -11.51 14.19
N LYS A 240 -10.32 -10.91 13.13
CA LYS A 240 -11.68 -11.23 12.67
C LYS A 240 -11.75 -12.48 11.81
N ASP A 241 -10.61 -12.88 11.25
CA ASP A 241 -10.48 -14.03 10.36
C ASP A 241 -10.19 -15.34 11.13
N ILE A 242 -10.00 -15.30 12.45
CA ILE A 242 -9.84 -16.48 13.33
C ILE A 242 -11.17 -16.87 14.01
N PRO A 243 -11.32 -18.13 14.51
CA PRO A 243 -12.53 -18.59 15.19
C PRO A 243 -12.97 -17.71 16.37
N ILE A 244 -14.28 -17.58 16.61
CA ILE A 244 -14.84 -16.65 17.61
C ILE A 244 -14.32 -16.86 19.03
N GLU A 245 -14.04 -18.10 19.41
CA GLU A 245 -13.49 -18.47 20.72
C GLU A 245 -12.09 -17.87 20.92
N ASP A 246 -11.23 -18.02 19.90
CA ASP A 246 -9.90 -17.44 19.82
C ASP A 246 -9.95 -15.91 19.83
N GLN A 247 -10.94 -15.30 19.17
CA GLN A 247 -11.13 -13.84 19.20
C GLN A 247 -11.36 -13.33 20.61
N ASN A 248 -12.22 -14.02 21.38
CA ASN A 248 -12.56 -13.63 22.74
C ASN A 248 -11.36 -13.79 23.68
N LEU A 249 -10.59 -14.87 23.52
CA LEU A 249 -9.34 -15.06 24.24
C LEU A 249 -8.35 -13.92 23.96
N MET A 250 -8.10 -13.61 22.69
CA MET A 250 -7.17 -12.56 22.27
C MET A 250 -7.60 -11.16 22.76
N ARG A 251 -8.91 -10.84 22.71
CA ARG A 251 -9.44 -9.59 23.29
C ARG A 251 -9.25 -9.52 24.81
N THR A 252 -9.39 -10.65 25.49
CA THR A 252 -9.15 -10.74 26.94
C THR A 252 -7.68 -10.52 27.25
N VAL A 253 -6.77 -11.18 26.53
CA VAL A 253 -5.33 -10.99 26.65
C VAL A 253 -4.94 -9.54 26.39
N GLU A 254 -5.42 -8.95 25.30
CA GLU A 254 -5.19 -7.53 24.98
C GLU A 254 -5.61 -6.62 26.14
N THR A 255 -6.83 -6.79 26.66
CA THR A 255 -7.36 -5.96 27.75
C THR A 255 -6.53 -6.11 29.03
N LYS A 256 -6.15 -7.34 29.40
CA LYS A 256 -5.36 -7.62 30.60
C LYS A 256 -3.94 -7.08 30.49
N VAL A 257 -3.29 -7.25 29.34
CA VAL A 257 -1.94 -6.73 29.10
C VAL A 257 -1.94 -5.20 29.09
N ARG A 258 -2.95 -4.55 28.48
CA ARG A 258 -3.12 -3.09 28.58
C ARG A 258 -3.24 -2.63 30.02
N SER A 259 -4.15 -3.23 30.78
CA SER A 259 -4.34 -2.89 32.20
C SER A 259 -3.07 -3.13 33.02
N PHE A 260 -2.27 -4.15 32.69
CA PHE A 260 -0.99 -4.41 33.34
C PHE A 260 0.03 -3.31 33.03
N ILE A 261 0.17 -2.93 31.75
CA ILE A 261 1.08 -1.87 31.31
C ILE A 261 0.67 -0.52 31.92
N ASP A 262 -0.63 -0.21 31.93
CA ASP A 262 -1.16 1.04 32.48
C ASP A 262 -0.98 1.10 34.01
N HIS A 263 -1.03 -0.04 34.69
CA HIS A 263 -0.82 -0.12 36.15
C HIS A 263 0.65 0.05 36.53
N PHE A 264 1.56 -0.63 35.84
CA PHE A 264 2.99 -0.62 36.18
C PHE A 264 3.74 0.54 35.55
N GLY A 265 3.27 1.11 34.44
CA GLY A 265 3.95 2.15 33.68
C GLY A 265 4.73 1.59 32.49
N LYS A 266 4.74 2.32 31.38
CA LYS A 266 5.41 1.93 30.12
C LYS A 266 6.94 1.88 30.28
N GLU A 267 7.48 2.67 31.19
CA GLU A 267 8.92 2.83 31.45
C GLU A 267 9.61 1.56 31.96
N TYR A 268 8.86 0.61 32.53
CA TYR A 268 9.40 -0.67 33.01
C TYR A 268 9.60 -1.70 31.90
N PHE A 269 9.07 -1.44 30.70
CA PHE A 269 9.21 -2.32 29.55
C PHE A 269 10.24 -1.72 28.60
N TYR A 270 11.48 -2.22 28.69
CA TYR A 270 12.57 -1.75 27.84
C TYR A 270 12.24 -1.94 26.36
N GLY A 271 12.28 -0.85 25.59
CA GLY A 271 11.94 -0.86 24.15
C GLY A 271 10.45 -0.87 23.84
N TYR A 272 9.57 -0.69 24.83
CA TYR A 272 8.13 -0.63 24.60
C TYR A 272 7.74 0.63 23.82
N LYS A 273 7.00 0.41 22.74
CA LYS A 273 6.32 1.40 21.92
C LYS A 273 4.84 1.03 21.85
N ASP A 274 3.97 1.97 21.47
CA ASP A 274 2.53 1.72 21.42
C ASP A 274 2.14 0.57 20.46
N GLU A 275 2.97 0.29 19.46
CA GLU A 275 2.77 -0.81 18.53
C GLU A 275 3.34 -2.16 19.01
N THR A 276 4.20 -2.18 20.04
CA THR A 276 4.86 -3.39 20.54
C THR A 276 3.84 -4.44 20.97
N LEU A 277 2.79 -4.01 21.69
CA LEU A 277 1.71 -4.89 22.12
C LEU A 277 1.06 -5.60 20.92
N TYR A 278 0.69 -4.85 19.89
CA TYR A 278 0.04 -5.40 18.71
C TYR A 278 0.97 -6.30 17.89
N SER A 279 2.27 -5.98 17.83
CA SER A 279 3.26 -6.86 17.20
C SER A 279 3.36 -8.20 17.94
N CYS A 280 3.34 -8.19 19.27
CA CYS A 280 3.30 -9.41 20.08
C CYS A 280 2.01 -10.20 19.87
N LEU A 281 0.84 -9.54 19.93
CA LEU A 281 -0.45 -10.19 19.71
C LEU A 281 -0.55 -10.81 18.30
N LEU A 282 -0.10 -10.09 17.27
CA LEU A 282 -0.06 -10.57 15.90
C LEU A 282 0.88 -11.78 15.75
N SER A 283 1.94 -11.87 16.54
CA SER A 283 2.89 -12.97 16.47
C SER A 283 2.26 -14.33 16.83
N PHE A 284 1.18 -14.34 17.62
CA PHE A 284 0.41 -15.54 17.94
C PHE A 284 -0.51 -15.99 16.82
N ILE A 285 -0.83 -15.13 15.85
CA ILE A 285 -1.71 -15.49 14.73
C ILE A 285 -0.84 -16.00 13.56
N LYS A 286 -1.03 -17.27 13.18
CA LYS A 286 -0.29 -17.94 12.10
C LYS A 286 -1.23 -18.41 10.99
N ARG A 287 -0.68 -18.64 9.80
CA ARG A 287 -1.38 -19.23 8.66
C ARG A 287 -0.99 -20.69 8.49
N ASN A 288 -1.95 -21.59 8.34
CA ASN A 288 -1.69 -22.98 8.00
C ASN A 288 -1.40 -23.12 6.49
N VAL A 289 -1.09 -24.35 6.05
CA VAL A 289 -0.81 -24.66 4.63
C VAL A 289 -2.01 -24.37 3.72
N GLN A 290 -3.23 -24.42 4.26
CA GLN A 290 -4.48 -24.13 3.56
C GLN A 290 -4.81 -22.62 3.53
N GLY A 291 -4.00 -21.78 4.20
CA GLY A 291 -4.17 -20.33 4.25
C GLY A 291 -5.11 -19.83 5.35
N GLU A 292 -5.62 -20.72 6.20
CA GLU A 292 -6.49 -20.38 7.34
C GLU A 292 -5.67 -19.86 8.52
N LEU A 293 -6.21 -18.87 9.23
CA LEU A 293 -5.56 -18.25 10.38
C LEU A 293 -5.92 -19.02 11.66
N TYR A 294 -4.94 -19.26 12.52
CA TYR A 294 -5.11 -19.94 13.81
C TYR A 294 -4.17 -19.34 14.86
N LEU A 295 -4.45 -19.58 16.15
CA LEU A 295 -3.56 -19.20 17.24
C LEU A 295 -2.47 -20.27 17.46
N SER A 296 -1.21 -19.88 17.29
CA SER A 296 -0.05 -20.71 17.64
C SER A 296 0.15 -20.76 19.15
N ASN A 297 0.57 -21.92 19.66
CA ASN A 297 0.96 -22.18 21.06
C ASN A 297 -0.19 -22.18 22.09
N ILE A 298 -1.44 -22.41 21.67
CA ILE A 298 -2.59 -22.55 22.58
C ILE A 298 -3.18 -23.98 22.57
N HIS A 299 -2.82 -24.79 21.57
CA HIS A 299 -3.32 -26.17 21.39
C HIS A 299 -2.20 -27.23 21.36
N GLU A 300 -1.00 -26.92 21.85
CA GLU A 300 0.04 -27.93 22.15
C GLU A 300 -0.02 -28.39 23.60
#